data_AF-A0A9N9GVI0-F1
#
_entry.id   AF-A0A9N9GVI0-F1
#
_cell.length_a   1.000
_cell.length_b   1.000
_cell.length_c   1.000
_cell.angle_alpha   90.00
_cell.angle_beta   90.00
_cell.angle_gamma   90.00
#
_symmetry.space_group_name_H-M   'P 1'
#
loop_
_entity.id
_entity.type
_entity.pdbx_description
1 polymer ?
#
loop_
_entity_poly.entity_id
_entity_poly.type
_entity_poly.pdbx_seq_one_letter_code
_entity_poly.pdbx_strand_id
1 'polypeptide(L)'
;MSDFEIDFDGSKSDKGKGKEILVESPNKTDLEEEMGEPPSGGETLGEYPESSGDDENYDDDNVEGSSSSTTNRLELSRKEEEFLEKDRSLLEFLLLLDEFEPLIPELVTEYYFSRAGVQCDDVRVMRLMSLAAQKFLADIATDAFQYCKIRQQSRKNVGKRNKTVLTLEDLTAALSEYGVNIKKPDYYRA
;
A
#
# COMPACT_ATOMS: atom_id res chain seq x y z
N MET A 1 -68.02 -4.47 -8.78
CA MET A 1 -67.75 -3.34 -9.68
C MET A 1 -68.32 -2.11 -8.98
N SER A 2 -67.49 -1.42 -8.21
CA SER A 2 -67.82 -0.16 -7.53
C SER A 2 -66.50 0.46 -7.07
N ASP A 3 -66.32 1.71 -7.44
CA ASP A 3 -65.06 2.36 -7.76
C ASP A 3 -64.19 2.75 -6.55
N PHE A 4 -62.89 2.80 -6.82
CA PHE A 4 -61.82 3.24 -5.94
C PHE A 4 -61.61 4.74 -6.18
N GLU A 5 -62.13 5.58 -5.28
CA GLU A 5 -61.98 7.03 -5.34
C GLU A 5 -60.76 7.45 -4.52
N ILE A 6 -59.74 8.01 -5.17
CA ILE A 6 -58.52 8.55 -4.57
C ILE A 6 -58.71 10.05 -4.39
N ASP A 7 -58.86 10.49 -3.15
CA ASP A 7 -58.85 11.91 -2.79
C ASP A 7 -57.41 12.43 -2.68
N PHE A 8 -57.04 13.30 -3.61
CA PHE A 8 -55.78 14.04 -3.64
C PHE A 8 -55.99 15.41 -2.97
N ASP A 9 -55.59 15.55 -1.70
CA ASP A 9 -55.54 16.85 -1.03
C ASP A 9 -54.18 17.52 -1.24
N GLY A 10 -54.20 18.63 -1.98
CA GLY A 10 -53.08 19.52 -2.19
C GLY A 10 -53.06 20.63 -1.14
N SER A 11 -52.22 20.48 -0.11
CA SER A 11 -51.93 21.56 0.84
C SER A 11 -50.52 22.14 0.67
N LYS A 12 -50.52 23.45 0.45
CA LYS A 12 -49.45 24.43 0.23
C LYS A 12 -48.14 24.28 1.03
N SER A 13 -47.05 24.48 0.28
CA SER A 13 -45.82 25.23 0.58
C SER A 13 -45.67 25.88 1.96
N ASP A 14 -44.71 25.40 2.75
CA ASP A 14 -44.10 26.16 3.84
C ASP A 14 -42.59 26.36 3.60
N LYS A 15 -42.16 27.63 3.58
CA LYS A 15 -40.76 28.04 3.45
C LYS A 15 -40.17 28.24 4.85
N GLY A 16 -39.75 27.14 5.46
CA GLY A 16 -39.01 27.13 6.72
C GLY A 16 -37.51 27.33 6.52
N LYS A 17 -36.99 28.43 7.07
CA LYS A 17 -35.59 28.88 7.01
C LYS A 17 -34.61 27.81 7.53
N GLY A 18 -33.62 27.44 6.72
CA GLY A 18 -32.48 26.64 7.15
C GLY A 18 -31.69 27.36 8.25
N LYS A 19 -31.55 26.72 9.41
CA LYS A 19 -30.58 27.13 10.43
C LYS A 19 -29.20 26.72 9.95
N GLU A 20 -28.35 27.69 9.65
CA GLU A 20 -26.93 27.45 9.47
C GLU A 20 -26.33 27.00 10.80
N ILE A 21 -25.80 25.78 10.85
CA ILE A 21 -24.99 25.31 11.96
C ILE A 21 -23.57 25.82 11.68
N LEU A 22 -23.26 27.00 12.20
CA LEU A 22 -21.90 27.54 12.23
C LEU A 22 -21.11 26.73 13.27
N VAL A 23 -20.43 25.67 12.83
CA VAL A 23 -19.39 25.03 13.65
C VAL A 23 -18.12 25.84 13.44
N GLU A 24 -17.87 26.79 14.34
CA GLU A 24 -16.58 27.47 14.45
C GLU A 24 -15.48 26.42 14.71
N SER A 25 -14.45 26.42 13.85
CA SER A 25 -13.19 25.75 14.14
C SER A 25 -12.29 26.71 14.92
N PRO A 26 -11.60 26.26 15.97
CA PRO A 26 -10.73 27.13 16.77
C PRO A 26 -9.57 27.67 15.92
N ASN A 27 -9.34 28.99 16.05
CA ASN A 27 -8.22 29.68 15.43
C ASN A 27 -6.89 29.19 15.99
N LYS A 28 -5.92 29.11 15.08
CA LYS A 28 -4.53 28.75 15.34
C LYS A 28 -3.70 30.03 15.43
N THR A 29 -3.40 30.49 16.63
CA THR A 29 -2.19 31.26 16.98
C THR A 29 -2.00 31.14 18.49
N ASP A 30 -0.82 30.68 18.90
CA ASP A 30 0.00 31.23 19.98
C ASP A 30 0.89 30.13 20.59
N LEU A 31 2.15 30.52 20.84
CA LEU A 31 3.19 29.83 21.62
C LEU A 31 4.15 28.94 20.82
N GLU A 32 4.98 29.62 20.02
CA GLU A 32 6.42 29.35 19.97
C GLU A 32 7.05 29.84 21.29
N GLU A 33 7.73 28.95 22.02
CA GLU A 33 8.97 29.22 22.79
C GLU A 33 9.37 27.96 23.59
N GLU A 34 10.50 27.37 23.23
CA GLU A 34 11.50 26.87 24.18
C GLU A 34 12.80 26.63 23.39
N MET A 35 13.74 27.55 23.62
CA MET A 35 15.12 27.48 23.15
C MET A 35 15.91 26.50 24.03
N GLY A 36 16.76 25.69 23.41
CA GLY A 36 17.83 24.97 24.10
C GLY A 36 19.00 24.75 23.15
N GLU A 37 20.09 25.51 23.37
CA GLU A 37 21.37 25.42 22.66
C GLU A 37 22.05 24.04 22.83
N PRO A 38 22.84 23.56 21.85
CA PRO A 38 23.68 22.38 22.03
C PRO A 38 25.00 22.75 22.74
N PRO A 39 25.39 22.06 23.83
CA PRO A 39 26.70 22.27 24.43
C PRO A 39 27.82 21.57 23.66
N SER A 40 28.94 22.28 23.62
CA SER A 40 30.28 21.88 23.19
C SER A 40 30.90 20.80 24.09
N GLY A 41 31.69 19.91 23.46
CA GLY A 41 32.88 19.30 24.08
C GLY A 41 32.84 17.78 24.24
N GLY A 42 33.94 17.11 23.84
CA GLY A 42 34.34 15.82 24.40
C GLY A 42 34.63 14.71 23.38
N GLU A 43 35.85 14.73 22.87
CA GLU A 43 36.52 13.65 22.14
C GLU A 43 36.89 12.50 23.09
N THR A 44 36.44 11.27 22.81
CA THR A 44 37.05 10.03 23.31
C THR A 44 36.92 8.88 22.31
N LEU A 45 38.07 8.38 21.87
CA LEU A 45 38.27 7.15 21.12
C LEU A 45 38.11 5.96 22.08
N GLY A 46 37.19 5.04 21.80
CA GLY A 46 36.97 3.83 22.60
C GLY A 46 37.28 2.58 21.81
N GLU A 47 38.42 1.96 22.12
CA GLU A 47 38.85 0.63 21.69
C GLU A 47 37.85 -0.47 22.11
N TYR A 48 37.62 -1.43 21.21
CA TYR A 48 37.04 -2.73 21.56
C TYR A 48 38.17 -3.78 21.60
N PRO A 49 38.22 -4.66 22.62
CA PRO A 49 39.29 -5.64 22.76
C PRO A 49 39.04 -6.87 21.88
N GLU A 50 40.06 -7.28 21.13
CA GLU A 50 40.14 -8.59 20.47
C GLU A 50 40.35 -9.68 21.53
N SER A 51 39.45 -10.68 21.52
CA SER A 51 39.60 -11.91 22.29
C SER A 51 40.39 -12.91 21.46
N SER A 52 41.66 -13.09 21.81
CA SER A 52 42.50 -14.20 21.35
C SER A 52 41.92 -15.53 21.84
N GLY A 53 41.51 -16.38 20.91
CA GLY A 53 41.21 -17.79 21.13
C GLY A 53 42.09 -18.59 20.19
N ASP A 54 43.11 -19.23 20.75
CA ASP A 54 43.93 -20.23 20.10
C ASP A 54 43.08 -21.47 19.80
N ASP A 55 43.04 -21.91 18.55
CA ASP A 55 42.70 -23.29 18.22
C ASP A 55 43.68 -23.79 17.16
N GLU A 56 44.56 -24.70 17.60
CA GLU A 56 45.59 -25.32 16.78
C GLU A 56 44.95 -26.25 15.75
N ASN A 57 45.30 -26.01 14.49
CA ASN A 57 44.86 -26.76 13.33
C ASN A 57 45.76 -27.98 13.14
N TYR A 58 45.16 -29.17 13.09
CA TYR A 58 45.82 -30.39 12.64
C TYR A 58 46.07 -30.32 11.13
N ASP A 59 47.31 -30.60 10.72
CA ASP A 59 47.69 -30.84 9.33
C ASP A 59 46.83 -31.95 8.69
N ASP A 60 46.29 -31.70 7.50
CA ASP A 60 46.00 -32.76 6.52
C ASP A 60 46.15 -32.25 5.08
N ASP A 61 46.66 -33.14 4.25
CA ASP A 61 47.39 -32.93 3.01
C ASP A 61 46.54 -32.47 1.79
N ASN A 62 47.16 -31.62 0.98
CA ASN A 62 47.23 -31.68 -0.49
C ASN A 62 46.01 -32.18 -1.30
N VAL A 63 45.30 -31.27 -1.98
CA VAL A 63 44.81 -31.49 -3.37
C VAL A 63 44.75 -30.16 -4.14
N GLU A 64 45.55 -30.08 -5.22
CA GLU A 64 45.48 -29.04 -6.24
C GLU A 64 44.16 -29.08 -7.05
N GLY A 65 43.59 -27.90 -7.34
CA GLY A 65 42.88 -27.63 -8.61
C GLY A 65 41.35 -27.64 -8.62
N SER A 66 40.71 -26.48 -8.38
CA SER A 66 39.55 -25.96 -9.17
C SER A 66 38.96 -24.70 -8.53
N SER A 67 39.49 -23.54 -8.91
CA SER A 67 38.97 -22.22 -8.51
C SER A 67 37.80 -21.81 -9.42
N SER A 68 36.60 -22.35 -9.17
CA SER A 68 35.33 -21.82 -9.73
C SER A 68 34.04 -22.39 -9.12
N SER A 69 34.12 -23.39 -8.22
CA SER A 69 32.94 -24.08 -7.67
C SER A 69 32.53 -23.65 -6.25
N THR A 70 33.42 -23.02 -5.48
CA THR A 70 33.18 -22.66 -4.07
C THR A 70 32.30 -21.43 -3.88
N THR A 71 32.34 -20.46 -4.79
CA THR A 71 31.52 -19.23 -4.72
C THR A 71 30.02 -19.50 -4.95
N ASN A 72 29.68 -20.49 -5.79
CA ASN A 72 28.29 -20.85 -6.06
C ASN A 72 27.59 -21.54 -4.88
N ARG A 73 28.32 -22.29 -4.03
CA ARG A 73 27.73 -23.06 -2.92
C ARG A 73 27.25 -22.18 -1.76
N LEU A 74 28.00 -21.13 -1.43
CA LEU A 74 27.65 -20.20 -0.35
C LEU A 74 26.47 -19.29 -0.73
N GLU A 75 26.42 -18.85 -1.99
CA GLU A 75 25.29 -18.08 -2.54
C GLU A 75 23.98 -18.89 -2.62
N LEU A 76 24.07 -20.20 -2.90
CA LEU A 76 22.93 -21.11 -2.86
C LEU A 76 22.40 -21.27 -1.43
N SER A 77 23.29 -21.49 -0.45
CA SER A 77 22.92 -21.64 0.97
C SER A 77 22.19 -20.40 1.50
N ARG A 78 22.67 -19.20 1.18
CA ARG A 78 22.05 -17.95 1.64
C ARG A 78 20.66 -17.72 1.01
N LYS A 79 20.50 -18.00 -0.29
CA LYS A 79 19.19 -17.90 -0.96
C LYS A 79 18.20 -18.94 -0.43
N GLU A 80 18.67 -20.13 -0.12
CA GLU A 80 17.85 -21.20 0.46
C GLU A 80 17.38 -20.84 1.87
N GLU A 81 18.25 -20.28 2.71
CA GLU A 81 17.87 -19.74 4.03
C GLU A 81 16.82 -18.63 3.94
N GLU A 82 17.00 -17.66 3.04
CA GLU A 82 16.01 -16.59 2.82
C GLU A 82 14.66 -17.12 2.30
N PHE A 83 14.68 -18.18 1.50
CA PHE A 83 13.47 -18.82 1.00
C PHE A 83 12.71 -19.54 2.13
N LEU A 84 13.42 -20.29 2.98
CA LEU A 84 12.83 -20.97 4.13
C LEU A 84 12.24 -19.99 5.15
N GLU A 85 12.87 -18.82 5.34
CA GLU A 85 12.33 -17.76 6.19
C GLU A 85 11.03 -17.17 5.61
N LYS A 86 10.98 -16.96 4.29
CA LYS A 86 9.76 -16.53 3.58
C LYS A 86 8.65 -17.56 3.64
N ASP A 87 8.97 -18.84 3.49
CA ASP A 87 8.00 -19.93 3.60
C ASP A 87 7.39 -20.01 5.01
N ARG A 88 8.22 -19.85 6.04
CA ARG A 88 7.73 -19.77 7.43
C ARG A 88 6.82 -18.56 7.62
N SER A 89 7.22 -17.39 7.13
CA SER A 89 6.42 -16.17 7.20
C SER A 89 5.11 -16.28 6.42
N LEU A 90 5.12 -16.91 5.25
CA LEU A 90 3.94 -17.15 4.44
C LEU A 90 2.98 -18.10 5.13
N LEU A 91 3.48 -19.17 5.76
CA LEU A 91 2.64 -20.11 6.50
C LEU A 91 1.96 -19.42 7.68
N GLU A 92 2.69 -18.60 8.43
CA GLU A 92 2.14 -17.77 9.50
C GLU A 92 1.08 -16.80 8.97
N PHE A 93 1.33 -16.18 7.81
CA PHE A 93 0.36 -15.32 7.16
C PHE A 93 -0.90 -16.06 6.71
N LEU A 94 -0.78 -17.27 6.14
CA LEU A 94 -1.93 -18.09 5.73
C LEU A 94 -2.81 -18.49 6.92
N LEU A 95 -2.22 -18.72 8.09
CA LEU A 95 -2.97 -18.97 9.32
C LEU A 95 -3.79 -17.74 9.75
N LEU A 96 -3.27 -16.53 9.56
CA LEU A 96 -4.01 -15.29 9.81
C LEU A 96 -5.21 -15.13 8.87
N LEU A 97 -5.15 -15.70 7.65
CA LEU A 97 -6.24 -15.60 6.68
C LEU A 97 -7.46 -16.44 7.02
N ASP A 98 -7.37 -17.40 7.95
CA ASP A 98 -8.51 -18.18 8.40
C ASP A 98 -9.57 -17.33 9.11
N GLU A 99 -9.15 -16.25 9.78
CA GLU A 99 -10.03 -15.36 10.55
C GLU A 99 -10.28 -14.00 9.87
N PHE A 100 -9.63 -13.74 8.73
CA PHE A 100 -9.75 -12.47 8.02
C PHE A 100 -10.81 -12.49 6.91
N GLU A 101 -11.69 -11.49 6.90
CA GLU A 101 -12.69 -11.30 5.84
C GLU A 101 -12.27 -10.15 4.90
N PRO A 102 -11.80 -10.43 3.66
CA PRO A 102 -11.39 -9.40 2.72
C PRO A 102 -12.55 -8.54 2.22
N LEU A 103 -12.26 -7.30 1.83
CA LEU A 103 -13.23 -6.37 1.25
C LEU A 103 -13.90 -6.90 -0.04
N ILE A 104 -13.16 -7.70 -0.83
CA ILE A 104 -13.69 -8.44 -1.98
C ILE A 104 -14.28 -9.76 -1.45
N PRO A 105 -15.60 -9.98 -1.59
CA PRO A 105 -16.25 -11.21 -1.12
C PRO A 105 -15.75 -12.46 -1.85
N GLU A 106 -15.79 -13.60 -1.17
CA GLU A 106 -15.28 -14.89 -1.69
C GLU A 106 -15.97 -15.31 -2.99
N LEU A 107 -17.29 -15.12 -3.12
CA LEU A 107 -18.07 -15.42 -4.33
C LEU A 107 -17.56 -14.69 -5.59
N VAL A 108 -17.03 -13.47 -5.43
CA VAL A 108 -16.47 -12.70 -6.56
C VAL A 108 -15.15 -13.33 -6.98
N THR A 109 -14.32 -13.69 -6.01
CA THR A 109 -13.01 -14.30 -6.25
C THR A 109 -13.18 -15.69 -6.85
N GLU A 110 -14.11 -16.50 -6.36
CA GLU A 110 -14.45 -17.83 -6.92
C GLU A 110 -14.92 -17.73 -8.38
N TYR A 111 -15.75 -16.74 -8.71
CA TYR A 111 -16.18 -16.47 -10.09
C TYR A 111 -14.98 -16.19 -11.02
N TYR A 112 -14.04 -15.34 -10.59
CA TYR A 112 -12.85 -15.05 -11.39
C TYR A 112 -11.87 -16.22 -11.47
N PHE A 113 -11.74 -17.03 -10.42
CA PHE A 113 -10.98 -18.29 -10.45
C PHE A 113 -11.55 -19.28 -11.47
N SER A 114 -12.86 -19.51 -11.42
CA SER A 114 -13.56 -20.38 -12.38
C SER A 114 -13.42 -19.87 -13.82
N ARG A 115 -13.51 -18.54 -14.02
CA ARG A 115 -13.28 -17.92 -15.33
C ARG A 115 -11.84 -18.07 -15.83
N ALA A 116 -10.86 -18.08 -14.93
CA ALA A 116 -9.45 -18.32 -15.25
C ALA A 116 -9.14 -19.82 -15.48
N GLY A 117 -10.08 -20.73 -15.19
CA GLY A 117 -9.91 -22.17 -15.29
C GLY A 117 -9.17 -22.79 -14.09
N VAL A 118 -9.12 -22.08 -12.97
CA VAL A 118 -8.47 -22.53 -11.74
C VAL A 118 -9.54 -22.85 -10.69
N GLN A 119 -9.41 -24.00 -10.04
CA GLN A 119 -10.28 -24.41 -8.94
C GLN A 119 -9.43 -24.49 -7.67
N CYS A 120 -9.86 -23.77 -6.63
CA CYS A 120 -9.20 -23.76 -5.33
C CYS A 120 -10.25 -23.94 -4.24
N ASP A 121 -10.20 -25.07 -3.56
CA ASP A 121 -11.11 -25.38 -2.45
C ASP A 121 -10.65 -24.74 -1.12
N ASP A 122 -9.39 -24.30 -1.06
CA ASP A 122 -8.81 -23.66 0.13
C ASP A 122 -9.23 -22.18 0.21
N VAL A 123 -10.07 -21.89 1.19
CA VAL A 123 -10.57 -20.54 1.50
C VAL A 123 -9.44 -19.56 1.76
N ARG A 124 -8.33 -20.00 2.36
CA ARG A 124 -7.16 -19.14 2.64
C ARG A 124 -6.52 -18.65 1.36
N VAL A 125 -6.44 -19.50 0.34
CA VAL A 125 -5.88 -19.13 -0.98
C VAL A 125 -6.82 -18.16 -1.69
N MET A 126 -8.13 -18.36 -1.58
CA MET A 126 -9.11 -17.40 -2.11
C MET A 126 -8.98 -16.03 -1.43
N ARG A 127 -8.85 -16.00 -0.11
CA ARG A 127 -8.65 -14.76 0.67
C ARG A 127 -7.31 -14.10 0.39
N LEU A 128 -6.25 -14.89 0.22
CA LEU A 128 -4.92 -14.42 -0.17
C LEU A 128 -5.00 -13.67 -1.51
N MET A 129 -5.66 -14.26 -2.49
CA MET A 129 -5.84 -13.65 -3.81
C MET A 129 -6.65 -12.35 -3.71
N SER A 130 -7.75 -12.36 -2.95
CA SER A 130 -8.55 -11.15 -2.69
C SER A 130 -7.72 -10.02 -2.06
N LEU A 131 -6.88 -10.34 -1.07
CA LEU A 131 -5.99 -9.36 -0.43
C LEU A 131 -4.91 -8.86 -1.37
N ALA A 132 -4.30 -9.73 -2.17
CA ALA A 132 -3.30 -9.34 -3.15
C ALA A 132 -3.90 -8.34 -4.17
N ALA A 133 -5.11 -8.60 -4.66
CA ALA A 133 -5.82 -7.68 -5.55
C ALA A 133 -6.16 -6.34 -4.87
N GLN A 134 -6.58 -6.36 -3.60
CA GLN A 134 -6.83 -5.15 -2.82
C GLN A 134 -5.57 -4.33 -2.61
N LYS A 135 -4.47 -4.98 -2.23
CA LYS A 135 -3.17 -4.34 -2.08
C LYS A 135 -2.71 -3.73 -3.40
N PHE A 136 -2.81 -4.47 -4.50
CA PHE A 136 -2.46 -3.99 -5.83
C PHE A 136 -3.23 -2.72 -6.20
N LEU A 137 -4.55 -2.70 -5.97
CA LEU A 137 -5.36 -1.50 -6.22
C LEU A 137 -5.00 -0.35 -5.29
N ALA A 138 -4.70 -0.62 -4.02
CA ALA A 138 -4.29 0.38 -3.05
C ALA A 138 -2.93 1.02 -3.40
N ASP A 139 -1.98 0.22 -3.90
CA ASP A 139 -0.67 0.69 -4.34
C ASP A 139 -0.85 1.65 -5.55
N ILE A 140 -1.62 1.25 -6.58
CA ILE A 140 -1.94 2.12 -7.74
C ILE A 140 -2.66 3.41 -7.30
N ALA A 141 -3.63 3.30 -6.40
CA ALA A 141 -4.38 4.46 -5.90
C ALA A 141 -3.47 5.43 -5.13
N THR A 142 -2.51 4.90 -4.38
CA THR A 142 -1.51 5.68 -3.65
C THR A 142 -0.60 6.43 -4.62
N ASP A 143 -0.12 5.78 -5.68
CA ASP A 143 0.74 6.42 -6.68
C ASP A 143 -0.04 7.51 -7.45
N ALA A 144 -1.26 7.21 -7.89
CA ALA A 144 -2.13 8.21 -8.53
C ALA A 144 -2.43 9.40 -7.61
N PHE A 145 -2.56 9.16 -6.31
CA PHE A 145 -2.73 10.23 -5.32
C PHE A 145 -1.48 11.12 -5.20
N GLN A 146 -0.28 10.54 -5.27
CA GLN A 146 0.98 11.31 -5.30
C GLN A 146 1.06 12.21 -6.53
N TYR A 147 0.73 11.69 -7.71
CA TYR A 147 0.65 12.47 -8.95
C TYR A 147 -0.35 13.63 -8.83
N CYS A 148 -1.55 13.37 -8.30
CA CYS A 148 -2.55 14.40 -8.05
C CYS A 148 -2.03 15.48 -7.08
N LYS A 149 -1.32 15.09 -6.01
CA LYS A 149 -0.76 16.01 -5.01
C LYS A 149 0.32 16.91 -5.61
N ILE A 150 1.27 16.37 -6.37
CA ILE A 150 2.33 17.14 -7.03
C ILE A 150 1.72 18.17 -7.99
N ARG A 151 0.75 17.76 -8.80
CA ARG A 151 0.05 18.67 -9.72
C ARG A 151 -0.71 19.77 -8.98
N GLN A 152 -1.36 19.46 -7.86
CA GLN A 152 -2.08 20.45 -7.06
C GLN A 152 -1.14 21.42 -6.31
N GLN A 153 0.05 20.98 -5.88
CA GLN A 153 1.06 21.83 -5.26
C GLN A 153 1.57 22.94 -6.21
N SER A 154 1.53 22.71 -7.52
CA SER A 154 1.80 23.74 -8.53
C SER A 154 0.74 24.85 -8.56
N ARG A 155 -0.48 24.58 -8.07
CA ARG A 155 -1.65 25.49 -8.08
C ARG A 155 -1.86 26.23 -6.75
N LYS A 156 -0.79 26.62 -6.06
CA LYS A 156 -0.80 27.25 -4.70
C LYS A 156 -1.55 28.60 -4.59
N ASN A 157 -2.02 29.20 -5.68
CA ASN A 157 -2.55 30.57 -5.69
C ASN A 157 -4.08 30.70 -5.68
N VAL A 158 -4.85 29.65 -5.38
CA VAL A 158 -6.32 29.75 -5.28
C VAL A 158 -6.75 29.36 -3.87
N GLY A 159 -7.03 30.38 -3.05
CA GLY A 159 -7.30 30.31 -1.61
C GLY A 159 -8.60 29.63 -1.19
N LYS A 160 -8.88 28.43 -1.69
CA LYS A 160 -9.98 27.58 -1.20
C LYS A 160 -9.53 26.12 -1.23
N ARG A 161 -9.91 25.36 -0.20
CA ARG A 161 -9.57 23.94 -0.07
C ARG A 161 -10.01 23.18 -1.32
N ASN A 162 -9.09 22.96 -2.25
CA ASN A 162 -9.34 22.17 -3.44
C ASN A 162 -9.50 20.72 -2.98
N LYS A 163 -10.66 20.13 -3.23
CA LYS A 163 -10.88 18.70 -2.98
C LYS A 163 -9.97 17.91 -3.93
N THR A 164 -9.35 16.86 -3.43
CA THR A 164 -8.61 15.92 -4.27
C THR A 164 -9.59 15.14 -5.14
N VAL A 165 -9.29 15.08 -6.44
CA VAL A 165 -10.10 14.40 -7.44
C VAL A 165 -9.16 13.47 -8.20
N LEU A 166 -9.52 12.19 -8.30
CA LEU A 166 -8.80 11.25 -9.15
C LEU A 166 -9.10 11.58 -10.61
N THR A 167 -8.08 12.03 -11.35
CA THR A 167 -8.23 12.38 -12.76
C THR A 167 -7.52 11.37 -13.65
N LEU A 168 -7.88 11.36 -14.94
CA LEU A 168 -7.27 10.46 -15.91
C LEU A 168 -5.78 10.73 -16.12
N GLU A 169 -5.35 11.99 -16.01
CA GLU A 169 -3.93 12.37 -16.12
C GLU A 169 -3.09 11.69 -15.03
N ASP A 170 -3.52 11.77 -13.76
CA ASP A 170 -2.79 11.16 -12.64
C ASP A 170 -2.79 9.63 -12.73
N LEU A 171 -3.94 9.05 -13.10
CA LEU A 171 -4.08 7.61 -13.23
C LEU A 171 -3.26 7.05 -14.39
N THR A 172 -3.19 7.78 -15.51
CA THR A 172 -2.39 7.36 -16.68
C THR A 172 -0.90 7.42 -16.37
N ALA A 173 -0.46 8.44 -15.62
CA ALA A 173 0.93 8.53 -15.16
C ALA A 173 1.28 7.36 -14.24
N ALA A 174 0.46 7.10 -13.21
CA ALA A 174 0.67 5.98 -12.30
C ALA A 174 0.71 4.64 -13.06
N LEU A 175 -0.29 4.35 -13.89
CA LEU A 175 -0.37 3.08 -14.64
C LEU A 175 0.75 2.89 -15.66
N SER A 176 1.36 3.97 -16.15
CA SER A 176 2.49 3.88 -17.09
C SER A 176 3.73 3.24 -16.44
N GLU A 177 3.92 3.40 -15.13
CA GLU A 177 5.00 2.74 -14.36
C GLU A 177 4.77 1.24 -14.23
N TYR A 178 3.51 0.82 -14.18
CA TYR A 178 3.09 -0.59 -14.20
C TYR A 178 3.05 -1.18 -15.62
N GLY A 179 3.49 -0.44 -16.65
CA GLY A 179 3.53 -0.88 -18.04
C GLY A 179 2.17 -0.82 -18.78
N VAL A 180 1.16 -0.18 -18.20
CA VAL A 180 -0.17 -0.04 -18.79
C VAL A 180 -0.30 1.31 -19.49
N ASN A 181 -0.42 1.30 -20.82
CA ASN A 181 -0.48 2.51 -21.62
C ASN A 181 -1.93 2.89 -21.98
N ILE A 182 -2.47 3.94 -21.36
CA ILE A 182 -3.80 4.49 -21.66
C ILE A 182 -3.67 5.72 -22.56
N LYS A 183 -4.24 5.65 -23.78
CA LYS A 183 -4.30 6.78 -24.73
C LYS A 183 -5.76 7.15 -24.98
N LYS A 184 -6.32 8.01 -24.13
CA LYS A 184 -7.64 8.59 -24.38
C LYS A 184 -7.46 10.00 -24.95
N PRO A 185 -7.96 10.29 -26.17
CA PRO A 185 -7.94 11.65 -26.69
C PRO A 185 -8.93 12.51 -25.91
N ASP A 186 -8.61 13.80 -25.72
CA ASP A 186 -9.49 14.74 -25.03
C ASP A 186 -10.81 14.96 -25.77
N TYR A 187 -10.78 14.84 -27.10
CA TYR A 187 -11.94 14.95 -27.97
C TYR A 187 -11.76 14.11 -29.24
N TYR A 188 -12.86 13.56 -29.74
CA TYR A 188 -12.93 12.98 -31.07
C TYR A 188 -13.35 14.07 -32.06
N ARG A 189 -12.59 14.27 -33.14
CA ARG A 189 -13.06 15.11 -34.24
C ARG A 189 -14.04 14.27 -35.07
N ALA A 190 -15.27 14.78 -35.22
CA ALA A 190 -16.27 14.24 -36.14
C ALA A 190 -15.95 14.66 -37.59
#